data_AF-A0A2V9U3I7-F1
#
_entry.id   AF-A0A2V9U3I7-F1
#
_cell.length_a   1.000
_cell.length_b   1.000
_cell.length_c   1.000
_cell.angle_alpha   90.00
_cell.angle_beta   90.00
_cell.angle_gamma   90.00
#
_symmetry.space_group_name_H-M   'P 1'
#
loop_
_entity.id
_entity.type
_entity.pdbx_description
1 polymer ?
#
loop_
_entity_poly.entity_id
_entity_poly.type
_entity_poly.pdbx_seq_one_letter_code
_entity_poly.pdbx_strand_id
1 'polypeptide(L)' 'DNVCLHRGGPLGQGVIEKGKVVCPWHGWAWDPATGQAAHNPNAKIAVYPLKIDNGEVMIEI' A
#
# COMPACT_ATOMS: atom_id res chain seq x y z
N ASP A 1 5.32 1.91 6.64
CA ASP A 1 5.45 0.45 6.80
C ASP A 1 5.21 -0.31 5.51
N ASN A 2 5.90 -1.45 5.35
CA ASN A 2 5.90 -2.30 4.15
C ASN A 2 5.28 -3.69 4.42
N VAL A 3 4.28 -3.76 5.30
CA VAL A 3 3.78 -5.01 5.87
C VAL A 3 2.27 -5.13 5.64
N CYS A 4 1.86 -6.22 5.02
CA CYS A 4 0.44 -6.56 4.80
C CYS A 4 -0.20 -6.99 6.13
N LEU A 5 -1.26 -6.29 6.57
CA LEU A 5 -1.95 -6.60 7.84
C LEU A 5 -2.64 -7.97 7.88
N HIS A 6 -2.72 -8.68 6.75
CA HIS A 6 -3.30 -10.02 6.73
C HIS A 6 -2.40 -11.03 7.48
N ARG A 7 -1.14 -11.18 7.05
CA ARG A 7 -0.19 -12.17 7.60
C ARG A 7 1.27 -11.71 7.59
N GLY A 8 1.53 -10.42 7.38
CA GLY A 8 2.88 -9.87 7.43
C GLY A 8 3.64 -9.84 6.09
N GLY A 9 2.96 -10.13 4.97
CA GLY A 9 3.62 -10.19 3.66
C GLY A 9 4.22 -8.86 3.19
N PRO A 10 5.32 -8.87 2.43
CA PRO A 10 6.04 -7.67 2.00
C PRO A 10 5.32 -6.96 0.84
N LEU A 11 4.66 -5.83 1.11
CA LEU A 11 3.81 -5.15 0.11
C LEU A 11 4.61 -4.63 -1.10
N GLY A 12 5.82 -4.13 -0.87
CA GLY A 12 6.72 -3.58 -1.87
C GLY A 12 7.38 -4.63 -2.77
N GLN A 13 7.19 -5.92 -2.48
CA GLN A 13 7.54 -7.02 -3.39
C GLN A 13 6.31 -7.53 -4.17
N GLY A 14 5.17 -6.86 -4.01
CA GLY A 14 3.94 -7.16 -4.72
C GLY A 14 3.87 -6.55 -6.11
N VAL A 15 2.66 -6.47 -6.64
CA VAL A 15 2.37 -5.87 -7.95
C VAL A 15 1.32 -4.78 -7.82
N ILE A 16 1.29 -3.87 -8.79
CA ILE A 16 0.16 -2.96 -8.96
C ILE A 16 -0.81 -3.57 -9.97
N GLU A 17 -2.04 -3.85 -9.54
CA GLU A 17 -3.10 -4.34 -10.42
C GLU A 17 -4.36 -3.50 -10.21
N LYS A 18 -4.95 -3.00 -11.31
CA LYS A 18 -6.18 -2.17 -11.28
C LYS A 18 -6.10 -1.00 -10.27
N GLY A 19 -4.93 -0.37 -10.18
CA GLY A 19 -4.67 0.76 -9.29
C GLY A 19 -4.48 0.40 -7.81
N LYS A 20 -4.37 -0.89 -7.46
CA LYS A 20 -4.18 -1.35 -6.08
C LYS A 20 -2.82 -2.01 -5.89
N VAL A 21 -2.25 -1.86 -4.70
CA VAL A 21 -1.06 -2.61 -4.26
C VAL A 21 -1.50 -4.01 -3.86
N VAL A 22 -1.05 -5.04 -4.58
CA VAL A 22 -1.42 -6.44 -4.35
C VAL A 22 -0.27 -7.18 -3.67
N CYS A 23 -0.53 -7.68 -2.45
CA CYS A 23 0.44 -8.44 -1.67
C CYS A 23 0.83 -9.76 -2.39
N PRO A 24 2.13 -10.08 -2.51
CA PRO A 24 2.61 -11.22 -3.29
C PRO A 24 2.26 -12.59 -2.68
N TRP A 25 1.80 -12.64 -1.42
CA TRP A 25 1.46 -13.91 -0.76
C TRP A 25 0.05 -14.40 -1.09
N HIS A 26 -0.97 -13.73 -0.55
CA HIS A 26 -2.37 -14.20 -0.62
C HIS A 26 -3.26 -13.25 -1.46
N GLY A 27 -2.66 -12.35 -2.24
CA GLY A 27 -3.39 -11.47 -3.15
C GLY A 27 -4.19 -10.35 -2.48
N TRP A 28 -3.98 -10.07 -1.20
CA TRP A 28 -4.66 -8.95 -0.53
C TRP A 28 -4.29 -7.63 -1.22
N ALA A 29 -5.32 -6.94 -1.70
CA ALA A 29 -5.19 -5.69 -2.43
C ALA A 29 -5.52 -4.48 -1.54
N TRP A 30 -4.73 -3.43 -1.66
CA TRP A 30 -4.83 -2.21 -0.87
C TRP A 30 -4.95 -1.00 -1.79
N ASP A 31 -5.87 -0.11 -1.48
CA ASP A 31 -5.98 1.19 -2.14
C ASP A 31 -4.84 2.10 -1.67
N PRO A 32 -3.94 2.58 -2.57
CA PRO A 32 -2.77 3.35 -2.16
C PRO A 32 -3.11 4.78 -1.72
N ALA A 33 -4.28 5.31 -2.04
CA ALA A 33 -4.70 6.66 -1.64
C ALA A 33 -5.32 6.68 -0.24
N THR A 34 -6.00 5.60 0.14
CA THR A 34 -6.75 5.53 1.41
C THR A 34 -6.19 4.51 2.40
N GLY A 35 -5.31 3.63 1.93
CA GLY A 35 -4.74 2.51 2.68
C GLY A 35 -5.73 1.36 2.89
N GLN A 36 -6.96 1.46 2.38
CA GLN A 36 -8.03 0.51 2.69
C GLN A 36 -7.84 -0.82 1.94
N ALA A 37 -8.06 -1.94 2.64
CA ALA A 37 -8.09 -3.25 2.00
C ALA A 37 -9.36 -3.42 1.15
N ALA A 38 -9.20 -4.00 -0.03
CA ALA A 38 -10.32 -4.30 -0.93
C ALA A 38 -11.33 -5.29 -0.33
N HIS A 39 -10.88 -6.22 0.51
CA HIS A 39 -11.69 -7.31 1.07
C HIS A 39 -12.20 -7.03 2.49
N ASN A 40 -11.67 -6.01 3.16
CA ASN A 40 -12.06 -5.64 4.51
C ASN A 40 -11.92 -4.12 4.70
N PRO A 41 -13.03 -3.37 4.59
CA PRO A 41 -13.02 -1.90 4.74
C PRO A 41 -12.47 -1.39 6.08
N ASN A 42 -12.47 -2.24 7.12
CA ASN A 42 -11.96 -1.88 8.45
C ASN A 42 -10.43 -2.06 8.56
N ALA A 43 -9.79 -2.76 7.62
CA ALA A 43 -8.35 -2.89 7.57
C ALA A 43 -7.75 -1.75 6.74
N LYS A 44 -6.86 -0.96 7.34
CA LYS A 44 -6.15 0.14 6.69
C LYS A 44 -4.66 0.10 6.99
N ILE A 45 -3.83 0.12 5.95
CA ILE A 45 -2.38 0.38 6.08
C ILE A 45 -2.12 1.89 6.11
N ALA A 46 -0.97 2.29 6.65
CA ALA A 46 -0.55 3.68 6.63
C ALA A 46 -0.38 4.19 5.19
N VAL A 47 -0.82 5.43 4.95
CA VAL A 47 -0.58 6.18 3.72
C VAL A 47 0.13 7.46 4.11
N TYR A 48 1.17 7.80 3.35
CA TYR A 48 2.00 8.96 3.60
C TYR A 48 1.77 9.98 2.48
N PRO A 49 1.50 11.25 2.80
CA PRO A 49 1.45 12.31 1.80
C PRO A 49 2.74 12.35 0.99
N LEU A 50 2.61 12.38 -0.34
CA LEU A 50 3.73 12.41 -1.26
C LEU A 50 3.89 13.81 -1.83
N LYS A 51 5.13 14.31 -1.84
CA LYS A 51 5.53 15.53 -2.54
C LYS A 51 6.60 15.20 -3.57
N ILE A 52 6.47 15.75 -4.77
CA ILE A 52 7.53 15.77 -5.77
C ILE A 52 8.19 17.15 -5.73
N ASP A 53 9.50 17.20 -5.51
CA ASP A 53 10.28 18.44 -5.49
C ASP A 53 11.60 18.22 -6.22
N ASN A 54 11.89 19.04 -7.23
CA ASN A 54 13.09 18.91 -8.07
C ASN A 54 13.34 17.49 -8.63
N GLY A 55 12.28 16.75 -8.94
CA GLY A 55 12.37 15.37 -9.45
C GLY A 55 12.58 14.30 -8.38
N GLU A 56 12.69 14.69 -7.11
CA GLU A 56 12.77 13.78 -5.98
C GLU A 56 11.37 13.47 -5.42
N VAL A 57 11.19 12.22 -4.98
CA VAL A 57 9.96 11.77 -4.32
C VAL A 57 10.18 11.80 -2.81
N MET A 58 9.42 12.64 -2.12
CA MET A 58 9.48 12.80 -0.67
C MET A 58 8.16 12.38 -0.02
N ILE A 59 8.23 11.87 1.21
CA ILE A 59 7.08 11.53 2.04
C ILE A 59 7.16 12.23 3.41
N GLU A 60 6.01 12.56 3.98
CA GLU A 60 5.87 12.97 5.38
C GLU A 60 5.64 11.73 6.26
N ILE A 61 6.36 11.59 7.38
CA ILE A 61 6.30 10.40 8.28
C ILE A 61 5.43 10.69 9.49
#